data_AF-A0A7Y4ZQC8-F1
#
_entry.id   AF-A0A7Y4ZQC8-F1
#
_cell.length_a   1.000
_cell.length_b   1.000
_cell.length_c   1.000
_cell.angle_alpha   90.00
_cell.angle_beta   90.00
_cell.angle_gamma   90.00
#
_symmetry.space_group_name_H-M   'P 1'
#
loop_
_entity.id
_entity.type
_entity.pdbx_description
1 polymer ?
#
loop_
_entity_poly.entity_id
_entity_poly.type
_entity_poly.pdbx_seq_one_letter_code
_entity_poly.pdbx_strand_id
1 'polypeptide(L)'
;IEQTKGPVRTLNKSVYGYLSAMLLRSAPKSILFGRPHVMIENLGDEVFTVDENRGLRKLEGVRRGAVLYEGMASVVGAATCPEFGFRFRAYPFAERFPRLMNVRVYDQSTVRAIRDIPKLWRGEHPLEGMHDWFATHVRMTFSRPSPLQIAGEAVGQRQTVEYKAFPHEVDVVDWRGLYRDELPETLAGTRTIPP
;
A
#
# COMPACT_ATOMS: atom_id res chain seq x y z
N ILE A 1 -44.80 -0.04 -4.77
CA ILE A 1 -44.10 -1.20 -5.37
C ILE A 1 -43.26 -1.82 -4.26
N GLU A 2 -43.80 -2.88 -3.68
CA GLU A 2 -43.28 -3.59 -2.52
C GLU A 2 -42.05 -4.41 -2.94
N GLN A 3 -40.86 -4.06 -2.43
CA GLN A 3 -39.64 -4.78 -2.76
C GLN A 3 -39.49 -6.02 -1.87
N THR A 4 -39.42 -7.16 -2.55
CA THR A 4 -39.28 -8.50 -2.01
C THR A 4 -38.05 -8.62 -1.10
N LYS A 5 -38.27 -9.07 0.14
CA LYS A 5 -37.25 -9.32 1.16
C LYS A 5 -36.48 -10.61 0.83
N GLY A 6 -35.19 -10.50 0.53
CA GLY A 6 -34.28 -11.63 0.33
C GLY A 6 -33.07 -11.59 1.28
N PRO A 7 -32.64 -12.72 1.88
CA PRO A 7 -31.60 -12.77 2.92
C PRO A 7 -30.14 -12.58 2.43
N VAL A 8 -29.93 -12.29 1.15
CA VAL A 8 -28.60 -12.31 0.51
C VAL A 8 -27.92 -10.93 0.47
N ARG A 9 -28.62 -9.84 0.85
CA ARG A 9 -28.10 -8.48 0.64
C ARG A 9 -27.15 -7.98 1.74
N THR A 10 -27.07 -8.65 2.89
CA THR A 10 -26.27 -8.20 4.03
C THR A 10 -24.82 -8.72 4.02
N LEU A 11 -24.49 -9.75 3.24
CA LEU A 11 -23.11 -10.25 3.13
C LEU A 11 -22.22 -9.41 2.18
N ASN A 12 -22.81 -8.60 1.30
CA ASN A 12 -22.09 -7.89 0.23
C ASN A 12 -21.56 -6.50 0.59
N LYS A 13 -21.67 -6.05 1.85
CA LYS A 13 -21.14 -4.74 2.28
C LYS A 13 -19.94 -4.81 3.22
N SER A 14 -19.49 -6.01 3.56
CA SER A 14 -18.46 -6.19 4.58
C SER A 14 -17.11 -6.47 3.95
N VAL A 15 -16.06 -5.96 4.59
CA VAL A 15 -14.63 -6.28 4.43
C VAL A 15 -14.36 -7.75 4.08
N TYR A 16 -15.19 -8.67 4.58
CA TYR A 16 -15.19 -10.10 4.25
C TYR A 16 -15.43 -10.44 2.77
N GLY A 17 -16.21 -9.66 2.02
CA GLY A 17 -16.43 -9.87 0.58
C GLY A 17 -15.24 -9.44 -0.28
N TYR A 18 -14.57 -8.36 0.10
CA TYR A 18 -13.31 -7.93 -0.53
C TYR A 18 -12.19 -8.93 -0.22
N LEU A 19 -12.11 -9.38 1.04
CA LEU A 19 -11.19 -10.41 1.48
C LEU A 19 -11.43 -11.74 0.77
N SER A 20 -12.68 -12.21 0.69
CA SER A 20 -12.98 -13.47 0.01
C SER A 20 -12.68 -13.37 -1.49
N ALA A 21 -12.93 -12.24 -2.14
CA ALA A 21 -12.56 -12.03 -3.54
C ALA A 21 -11.03 -12.01 -3.73
N MET A 22 -10.27 -11.32 -2.88
CA MET A 22 -8.81 -11.33 -2.91
C MET A 22 -8.24 -12.73 -2.66
N LEU A 23 -8.78 -13.44 -1.66
CA LEU A 23 -8.34 -14.77 -1.25
C LEU A 23 -8.67 -15.82 -2.32
N LEU A 24 -9.91 -15.85 -2.82
CA LEU A 24 -10.36 -16.90 -3.73
C LEU A 24 -9.93 -16.67 -5.18
N ARG A 25 -9.67 -15.41 -5.59
CA ARG A 25 -9.30 -15.09 -6.98
C ARG A 25 -7.80 -14.92 -7.18
N SER A 26 -7.09 -14.32 -6.21
CA SER A 26 -5.68 -13.97 -6.35
C SER A 26 -4.74 -15.02 -5.76
N ALA A 27 -5.12 -15.66 -4.64
CA ALA A 27 -4.27 -16.68 -4.02
C ALA A 27 -4.00 -17.90 -4.91
N PRO A 28 -4.98 -18.47 -5.65
CA PRO A 28 -4.71 -19.64 -6.51
C PRO A 28 -3.73 -19.33 -7.64
N LYS A 29 -3.81 -18.13 -8.23
CA LYS A 29 -2.91 -17.71 -9.30
C LYS A 29 -1.50 -17.46 -8.77
N SER A 30 -1.35 -16.80 -7.62
CA SER A 30 -0.02 -16.59 -7.03
C SER A 30 0.62 -17.89 -6.52
N ILE A 31 -0.17 -18.87 -6.10
CA ILE A 31 0.32 -20.21 -5.74
C ILE A 31 0.73 -20.98 -7.00
N LEU A 32 -0.07 -20.93 -8.07
CA LEU A 32 0.17 -21.67 -9.32
C LEU A 32 1.34 -21.09 -10.12
N PHE A 33 1.46 -19.77 -10.19
CA PHE A 33 2.50 -19.09 -10.95
C PHE A 33 3.70 -18.70 -10.06
N GLY A 34 3.64 -18.88 -8.74
CA GLY A 34 4.67 -18.40 -7.82
C GLY A 34 4.72 -16.88 -7.72
N ARG A 35 5.66 -16.36 -6.92
CA ARG A 35 5.88 -14.93 -6.71
C ARG A 35 6.86 -14.39 -7.76
N PRO A 36 6.61 -13.22 -8.38
CA PRO A 36 7.59 -12.62 -9.28
C PRO A 36 8.82 -12.17 -8.48
N HIS A 37 9.98 -12.23 -9.15
CA HIS A 37 11.17 -11.53 -8.70
C HIS A 37 11.05 -10.07 -9.16
N VAL A 38 11.38 -9.12 -8.29
CA VAL A 38 11.34 -7.69 -8.58
C VAL A 38 12.69 -7.06 -8.24
N MET A 39 13.16 -6.21 -9.14
CA MET A 39 14.27 -5.30 -8.91
C MET A 39 13.70 -3.88 -8.80
N ILE A 40 14.06 -3.16 -7.74
CA ILE A 40 13.68 -1.77 -7.52
C ILE A 40 14.93 -0.91 -7.62
N GLU A 41 14.96 -0.02 -8.60
CA GLU A 41 16.04 0.93 -8.82
C GLU A 41 15.62 2.32 -8.36
N ASN A 42 16.49 2.99 -7.61
CA ASN A 42 16.34 4.40 -7.29
C ASN A 42 16.72 5.26 -8.50
N LEU A 43 15.80 6.09 -8.97
CA LEU A 43 16.05 7.08 -10.02
C LEU A 43 16.01 8.52 -9.48
N GLY A 44 15.82 8.70 -8.17
CA GLY A 44 15.84 9.98 -7.48
C GLY A 44 17.20 10.30 -6.86
N ASP A 45 17.27 11.46 -6.21
CA ASP A 45 18.51 11.97 -5.61
C ASP A 45 18.68 11.51 -4.16
N GLU A 46 17.59 11.42 -3.41
CA GLU A 46 17.58 11.02 -2.01
C GLU A 46 16.60 9.87 -1.75
N VAL A 47 17.00 8.97 -0.86
CA VAL A 47 16.18 7.87 -0.38
C VAL A 47 16.23 7.83 1.13
N PHE A 48 15.06 7.69 1.74
CA PHE A 48 14.91 7.50 3.17
C PHE A 48 14.27 6.15 3.45
N THR A 49 14.39 5.68 4.68
CA THR A 49 13.68 4.50 5.20
C THR A 49 13.06 4.85 6.55
N VAL A 50 12.17 4.00 7.03
CA VAL A 50 11.60 4.09 8.36
C VAL A 50 12.23 3.00 9.24
N ASP A 51 12.74 3.41 10.39
CA ASP A 51 13.29 2.50 11.39
C ASP A 51 12.19 1.83 12.23
N GLU A 52 12.59 0.88 13.10
CA GLU A 52 11.69 0.16 13.99
C GLU A 52 10.93 1.08 14.97
N ASN A 53 11.50 2.24 15.29
CA ASN A 53 10.91 3.28 16.13
C ASN A 53 10.01 4.24 15.34
N ARG A 54 9.76 3.96 14.05
CA ARG A 54 8.97 4.78 13.12
C ARG A 54 9.62 6.13 12.79
N GLY A 55 10.91 6.26 13.06
CA GLY A 55 11.75 7.41 12.73
C GLY A 55 12.23 7.35 11.29
N LEU A 56 12.37 8.52 10.67
CA LEU A 56 12.92 8.64 9.32
C LEU A 56 14.45 8.61 9.39
N ARG A 57 15.06 7.80 8.54
CA ARG A 57 16.51 7.77 8.36
C ARG A 57 16.87 7.89 6.89
N LYS A 58 17.73 8.85 6.56
CA LYS A 58 18.35 8.93 5.22
C LYS A 58 19.26 7.72 5.00
N LEU A 59 19.14 7.08 3.86
CA LEU A 59 20.05 6.00 3.48
C LEU A 59 21.32 6.58 2.88
N GLU A 60 22.38 6.61 3.68
CA GLU A 60 23.69 7.08 3.23
C GLU A 60 24.26 6.17 2.12
N GLY A 61 24.84 6.78 1.09
CA GLY A 61 25.45 6.06 -0.03
C GLY A 61 24.48 5.57 -1.11
N VAL A 62 23.17 5.67 -0.92
CA VAL A 62 22.17 5.36 -1.95
C VAL A 62 22.06 6.54 -2.91
N ARG A 63 22.52 6.35 -4.16
CA ARG A 63 22.46 7.37 -5.22
C ARG A 63 21.49 6.95 -6.32
N ARG A 64 21.28 7.83 -7.28
CA ARG A 64 20.62 7.50 -8.55
C ARG A 64 21.29 6.29 -9.20
N GLY A 65 20.50 5.31 -9.63
CA GLY A 65 20.93 4.02 -10.18
C GLY A 65 21.16 2.93 -9.13
N ALA A 66 21.08 3.23 -7.84
CA ALA A 66 21.23 2.20 -6.81
C ALA A 66 20.02 1.25 -6.78
N VAL A 67 20.27 -0.04 -6.57
CA VAL A 67 19.23 -1.04 -6.34
C VAL A 67 18.80 -0.97 -4.87
N LEU A 68 17.53 -0.64 -4.64
CA LEU A 68 16.92 -0.59 -3.31
C LEU A 68 16.51 -1.98 -2.83
N TYR A 69 16.07 -2.82 -3.76
CA TYR A 69 15.61 -4.17 -3.46
C TYR A 69 15.79 -5.06 -4.69
N GLU A 70 16.23 -6.29 -4.45
CA GLU A 70 16.26 -7.35 -5.44
C GLU A 70 15.84 -8.65 -4.77
N GLY A 71 14.70 -9.22 -5.19
CA GLY A 71 14.18 -10.42 -4.56
C GLY A 71 12.75 -10.76 -4.94
N MET A 72 12.18 -11.73 -4.25
CA MET A 72 10.80 -12.18 -4.49
C MET A 72 9.81 -11.21 -3.85
N ALA A 73 8.78 -10.77 -4.57
CA ALA A 73 7.71 -9.95 -4.00
C ALA A 73 6.35 -10.64 -4.10
N SER A 74 5.58 -10.59 -3.02
CA SER A 74 4.16 -10.95 -3.07
C SER A 74 3.30 -9.76 -3.46
N VAL A 75 3.62 -8.59 -2.91
CA VAL A 75 3.03 -7.31 -3.28
C VAL A 75 4.13 -6.26 -3.25
N VAL A 76 4.13 -5.36 -4.21
CA VAL A 76 5.02 -4.20 -4.28
C VAL A 76 4.26 -3.03 -4.87
N GLY A 77 4.54 -1.83 -4.40
CA GLY A 77 3.96 -0.61 -4.97
C GLY A 77 4.52 0.65 -4.34
N ALA A 78 3.97 1.78 -4.78
CA ALA A 78 4.27 3.09 -4.23
C ALA A 78 2.98 3.88 -4.03
N ALA A 79 2.92 4.69 -2.96
CA ALA A 79 1.81 5.61 -2.71
C ALA A 79 2.25 6.87 -1.96
N THR A 80 1.47 7.93 -2.13
CA THR A 80 1.59 9.20 -1.39
C THR A 80 0.49 9.36 -0.33
N CYS A 81 -0.51 8.49 -0.33
CA CYS A 81 -1.59 8.45 0.66
C CYS A 81 -1.57 7.12 1.43
N PRO A 82 -2.11 7.08 2.67
CA PRO A 82 -1.93 5.94 3.54
C PRO A 82 -2.95 4.84 3.31
N GLU A 83 -4.10 5.17 2.71
CA GLU A 83 -5.24 4.29 2.56
C GLU A 83 -5.38 3.80 1.11
N PHE A 84 -5.58 2.49 0.95
CA PHE A 84 -5.84 1.83 -0.32
C PHE A 84 -7.35 1.66 -0.59
N GLY A 85 -8.21 2.41 0.11
CA GLY A 85 -9.66 2.20 0.18
C GLY A 85 -10.09 1.26 1.31
N PHE A 86 -11.38 1.26 1.66
CA PHE A 86 -11.97 0.45 2.75
C PHE A 86 -11.24 0.52 4.11
N ARG A 87 -10.56 1.64 4.42
CA ARG A 87 -9.72 1.83 5.62
C ARG A 87 -8.50 0.89 5.69
N PHE A 88 -8.12 0.24 4.59
CA PHE A 88 -6.90 -0.58 4.51
C PHE A 88 -5.67 0.34 4.45
N ARG A 89 -4.87 0.37 5.52
CA ARG A 89 -3.70 1.24 5.62
C ARG A 89 -2.43 0.59 5.06
N ALA A 90 -2.38 0.50 3.74
CA ALA A 90 -1.26 -0.11 3.02
C ALA A 90 0.07 0.66 3.18
N TYR A 91 0.03 1.98 3.41
CA TYR A 91 1.22 2.85 3.50
C TYR A 91 1.10 3.81 4.70
N PRO A 92 1.15 3.33 5.95
CA PRO A 92 0.79 4.10 7.16
C PRO A 92 1.63 5.37 7.38
N PHE A 93 2.74 5.53 6.65
CA PHE A 93 3.65 6.67 6.76
C PHE A 93 3.64 7.58 5.52
N ALA A 94 2.84 7.30 4.49
CA ALA A 94 2.91 8.06 3.23
C ALA A 94 2.65 9.56 3.39
N GLU A 95 1.68 9.95 4.23
CA GLU A 95 1.37 11.37 4.52
C GLU A 95 2.40 12.06 5.43
N ARG A 96 3.31 11.31 6.07
CA ARG A 96 4.31 11.92 6.96
C ARG A 96 5.35 12.75 6.20
N PHE A 97 5.53 12.49 4.91
CA PHE A 97 6.56 13.13 4.10
C PHE A 97 5.96 13.70 2.83
N PRO A 98 5.48 14.95 2.88
CA PRO A 98 5.08 15.67 1.68
C PRO A 98 6.18 15.59 0.63
N ARG A 99 5.79 15.39 -0.64
CA ARG A 99 6.68 15.32 -1.83
C ARG A 99 7.48 14.02 -2.01
N LEU A 100 7.42 13.07 -1.07
CA LEU A 100 7.98 11.73 -1.26
C LEU A 100 6.87 10.70 -1.48
N MET A 101 7.22 9.61 -2.17
CA MET A 101 6.37 8.42 -2.28
C MET A 101 6.87 7.38 -1.29
N ASN A 102 5.99 6.75 -0.52
CA ASN A 102 6.35 5.54 0.21
C ASN A 102 6.36 4.36 -0.76
N VAL A 103 7.54 3.80 -1.01
CA VAL A 103 7.77 2.60 -1.81
C VAL A 103 7.85 1.42 -0.86
N ARG A 104 7.03 0.40 -1.09
CA ARG A 104 6.91 -0.75 -0.19
C ARG A 104 6.98 -2.08 -0.93
N VAL A 105 7.73 -3.01 -0.36
CA VAL A 105 7.74 -4.43 -0.75
C VAL A 105 7.25 -5.26 0.42
N TYR A 106 6.43 -6.26 0.12
CA TYR A 106 6.12 -7.34 1.05
C TYR A 106 6.51 -8.69 0.44
N ASP A 107 7.45 -9.38 1.08
CA ASP A 107 8.12 -10.58 0.56
C ASP A 107 7.77 -11.89 1.31
N GLN A 108 6.66 -11.92 2.04
CA GLN A 108 6.19 -13.16 2.66
C GLN A 108 5.39 -14.02 1.69
N SER A 109 5.33 -15.33 1.93
CA SER A 109 4.52 -16.24 1.12
C SER A 109 3.03 -15.87 1.17
N THR A 110 2.27 -16.26 0.14
CA THR A 110 0.82 -16.00 0.07
C THR A 110 0.08 -16.45 1.34
N VAL A 111 0.45 -17.59 1.93
CA VAL A 111 -0.19 -18.09 3.16
C VAL A 111 0.08 -17.18 4.36
N ARG A 112 1.33 -16.70 4.52
CA ARG A 112 1.68 -15.75 5.58
C ARG A 112 1.05 -14.38 5.34
N ALA A 113 1.00 -13.93 4.08
CA ALA A 113 0.31 -12.71 3.69
C ALA A 113 -1.13 -12.72 4.18
N ILE A 114 -1.86 -13.82 3.93
CA ILE A 114 -3.25 -13.99 4.36
C ILE A 114 -3.41 -13.88 5.88
N ARG A 115 -2.51 -14.50 6.64
CA ARG A 115 -2.50 -14.43 8.11
C ARG A 115 -2.24 -13.00 8.60
N ASP A 116 -1.37 -12.27 7.91
CA ASP A 116 -0.93 -10.94 8.33
C ASP A 116 -1.85 -9.82 7.81
N ILE A 117 -2.82 -10.13 6.94
CA ILE A 117 -3.83 -9.19 6.43
C ILE A 117 -4.45 -8.31 7.53
N PRO A 118 -4.93 -8.84 8.69
CA PRO A 118 -5.52 -7.99 9.73
C PRO A 118 -4.52 -7.00 10.31
N LYS A 119 -3.23 -7.38 10.39
CA LYS A 119 -2.15 -6.50 10.86
C LYS A 119 -1.85 -5.41 9.84
N LEU A 120 -1.76 -5.79 8.56
CA LEU A 120 -1.63 -4.86 7.43
C LEU A 120 -2.80 -3.86 7.40
N TRP A 121 -4.03 -4.32 7.64
CA TRP A 121 -5.22 -3.46 7.66
C TRP A 121 -5.14 -2.40 8.75
N ARG A 122 -4.62 -2.74 9.94
CA ARG A 122 -4.41 -1.80 11.04
C ARG A 122 -3.24 -0.84 10.83
N GLY A 123 -2.40 -1.09 9.83
CA GLY A 123 -1.14 -0.36 9.60
C GLY A 123 -0.07 -0.72 10.63
N GLU A 124 -0.03 -1.96 11.10
CA GLU A 124 1.03 -2.46 11.99
C GLU A 124 2.38 -2.43 11.27
N HIS A 125 3.41 -1.88 11.92
CA HIS A 125 4.76 -1.73 11.37
C HIS A 125 5.79 -1.74 12.52
N PRO A 126 6.94 -2.42 12.33
CA PRO A 126 7.30 -3.24 11.17
C PRO A 126 6.59 -4.61 11.18
N LEU A 127 6.53 -5.26 10.02
CA LEU A 127 6.09 -6.66 9.86
C LEU A 127 7.22 -7.44 9.19
N GLU A 128 7.32 -8.72 9.51
CA GLU A 128 8.31 -9.61 8.89
C GLU A 128 8.17 -9.57 7.35
N GLY A 129 9.28 -9.31 6.65
CA GLY A 129 9.30 -9.23 5.18
C GLY A 129 8.71 -7.96 4.58
N MET A 130 8.41 -6.94 5.40
CA MET A 130 8.03 -5.62 4.92
C MET A 130 9.26 -4.73 4.82
N HIS A 131 9.47 -4.17 3.64
CA HIS A 131 10.56 -3.23 3.37
C HIS A 131 9.98 -1.91 2.89
N ASP A 132 10.44 -0.81 3.47
CA ASP A 132 9.91 0.52 3.25
C ASP A 132 11.00 1.53 2.90
N TRP A 133 10.76 2.26 1.82
CA TRP A 133 11.57 3.41 1.41
C TRP A 133 10.69 4.61 1.11
N PHE A 134 11.30 5.79 1.12
CA PHE A 134 10.71 7.04 0.66
C PHE A 134 11.63 7.62 -0.40
N ALA A 135 11.09 7.81 -1.60
CA ALA A 135 11.84 8.28 -2.76
C ALA A 135 10.94 9.13 -3.65
N THR A 136 11.56 9.98 -4.47
CA THR A 136 10.85 10.80 -5.48
C THR A 136 10.69 10.08 -6.80
N HIS A 137 11.55 9.11 -7.12
CA HIS A 137 11.55 8.46 -8.43
C HIS A 137 12.15 7.06 -8.31
N VAL A 138 11.38 6.04 -8.67
CA VAL A 138 11.84 4.64 -8.69
C VAL A 138 11.37 3.92 -9.95
N ARG A 139 12.12 2.90 -10.35
CA ARG A 139 11.70 1.94 -11.36
C ARG A 139 11.59 0.56 -10.74
N MET A 140 10.52 -0.15 -11.07
CA MET A 140 10.29 -1.53 -10.68
C MET A 140 10.30 -2.39 -11.94
N THR A 141 11.19 -3.37 -11.98
CA THR A 141 11.28 -4.34 -13.07
C THR A 141 11.01 -5.74 -12.54
N PHE A 142 10.03 -6.39 -13.13
CA PHE A 142 9.56 -7.73 -12.76
C PHE A 142 10.15 -8.78 -13.69
N SER A 143 10.40 -9.99 -13.17
CA SER A 143 10.88 -11.11 -13.99
C SER A 143 9.88 -11.59 -15.04
N ARG A 144 8.61 -11.17 -14.93
CA ARG A 144 7.54 -11.43 -15.89
C ARG A 144 6.48 -10.33 -15.84
N PRO A 145 5.64 -10.19 -16.89
CA PRO A 145 4.47 -9.32 -16.84
C PRO A 145 3.62 -9.61 -15.60
N SER A 146 3.38 -8.57 -14.80
CA SER A 146 2.65 -8.64 -13.53
C SER A 146 1.47 -7.66 -13.56
N PRO A 147 0.35 -7.98 -12.90
CA PRO A 147 -0.83 -7.12 -12.92
C PRO A 147 -0.53 -5.79 -12.21
N LEU A 148 -0.88 -4.69 -12.86
CA LEU A 148 -0.76 -3.34 -12.33
C LEU A 148 -2.14 -2.77 -12.01
N GLN A 149 -2.25 -2.17 -10.82
CA GLN A 149 -3.41 -1.41 -10.38
C GLN A 149 -2.96 -0.01 -9.99
N ILE A 150 -3.69 1.02 -10.44
CA ILE A 150 -3.46 2.43 -10.08
C ILE A 150 -4.75 2.98 -9.50
N ALA A 151 -4.71 3.54 -8.30
CA ALA A 151 -5.89 4.12 -7.63
C ALA A 151 -7.14 3.19 -7.60
N GLY A 152 -6.93 1.88 -7.49
CA GLY A 152 -8.01 0.89 -7.50
C GLY A 152 -8.43 0.39 -8.89
N GLU A 153 -7.94 1.00 -9.96
CA GLU A 153 -8.26 0.60 -11.34
C GLU A 153 -7.20 -0.35 -11.91
N ALA A 154 -7.64 -1.44 -12.56
CA ALA A 154 -6.72 -2.38 -13.21
C ALA A 154 -6.24 -1.84 -14.55
N VAL A 155 -4.93 -1.64 -14.70
CA VAL A 155 -4.30 -1.02 -15.90
C VAL A 155 -3.67 -2.07 -16.83
N GLY A 156 -3.90 -3.36 -16.52
CA GLY A 156 -3.40 -4.50 -17.27
C GLY A 156 -2.10 -5.06 -16.71
N GLN A 157 -1.32 -5.74 -17.55
CA GLN A 157 -0.04 -6.34 -17.17
C GLN A 157 1.11 -5.39 -17.52
N ARG A 158 2.10 -5.26 -16.65
CA ARG A 158 3.35 -4.53 -16.91
C ARG A 158 4.53 -5.35 -16.40
N GLN A 159 5.61 -5.37 -17.17
CA GLN A 159 6.88 -5.95 -16.73
C GLN A 159 7.81 -4.90 -16.12
N THR A 160 7.65 -3.64 -16.51
CA THR A 160 8.38 -2.52 -15.91
C THR A 160 7.39 -1.39 -15.62
N VAL A 161 7.52 -0.78 -14.45
CA VAL A 161 6.72 0.37 -14.03
C VAL A 161 7.66 1.40 -13.42
N GLU A 162 7.53 2.65 -13.86
CA GLU A 162 8.29 3.78 -13.32
C GLU A 162 7.33 4.69 -12.55
N TYR A 163 7.67 4.97 -11.30
CA TYR A 163 6.90 5.85 -10.41
C TYR A 163 7.71 7.11 -10.17
N LYS A 164 7.07 8.27 -10.36
CA LYS A 164 7.68 9.56 -10.11
C LYS A 164 6.71 10.46 -9.36
N ALA A 165 7.16 10.99 -8.23
CA ALA A 165 6.45 11.99 -7.47
C ALA A 165 6.28 13.25 -8.32
N PHE A 166 5.08 13.80 -8.32
CA PHE A 166 4.82 15.07 -8.96
C PHE A 166 5.53 16.18 -8.17
N PRO A 167 6.25 17.12 -8.82
CA PRO A 167 7.07 18.11 -8.10
C PRO A 167 6.25 19.17 -7.37
N HIS A 168 4.96 19.31 -7.71
CA HIS A 168 4.06 20.28 -7.11
C HIS A 168 3.07 19.60 -6.16
N GLU A 169 2.72 20.31 -5.10
CA GLU A 169 1.66 19.91 -4.18
C GLU A 169 0.31 20.33 -4.74
N VAL A 170 -0.74 19.57 -4.41
CA VAL A 170 -2.11 19.87 -4.78
C VAL A 170 -2.90 20.06 -3.50
N ASP A 171 -3.52 21.23 -3.36
CA ASP A 171 -4.41 21.51 -2.24
C ASP A 171 -5.68 20.69 -2.34
N VAL A 172 -6.00 19.95 -1.28
CA VAL A 172 -7.19 19.11 -1.18
C VAL A 172 -7.98 19.46 0.07
N VAL A 173 -9.31 19.45 -0.04
CA VAL A 173 -10.20 19.70 1.09
C VAL A 173 -10.18 18.50 2.02
N ASP A 174 -9.81 18.70 3.28
CA ASP A 174 -9.96 17.68 4.33
C ASP A 174 -11.34 17.77 4.98
N TRP A 175 -12.27 16.94 4.49
CA TRP A 175 -13.60 16.81 5.05
C TRP A 175 -13.62 16.29 6.50
N ARG A 176 -12.56 15.63 6.97
CA ARG A 176 -12.47 15.15 8.36
C ARG A 176 -12.39 16.31 9.36
N GLY A 177 -11.74 17.41 8.98
CA GLY A 177 -11.67 18.62 9.78
C GLY A 177 -13.02 19.34 9.87
N LEU A 178 -13.81 19.31 8.80
CA LEU A 178 -15.10 20.01 8.69
C LEU A 178 -16.21 19.40 9.55
N TYR A 179 -16.21 18.07 9.74
CA TYR A 179 -17.23 17.37 10.53
C TYR A 179 -16.76 16.97 11.94
N ARG A 180 -15.60 17.47 12.39
CA ARG A 180 -15.01 17.09 13.69
C ARG A 180 -15.95 17.36 14.86
N ASP A 181 -16.75 18.42 14.76
CA ASP A 181 -17.68 18.86 15.81
C ASP A 181 -19.11 18.30 15.63
N GLU A 182 -19.39 17.61 14.51
CA GLU A 182 -20.73 17.09 14.16
C GLU A 182 -20.82 15.55 14.18
N LEU A 183 -19.69 14.84 14.29
CA LEU A 183 -19.69 13.37 14.32
C LEU A 183 -19.86 12.84 15.76
N PRO A 184 -20.81 11.93 16.01
CA PRO A 184 -20.94 11.28 17.32
C PRO A 184 -19.65 10.52 17.67
N GLU A 185 -19.23 10.56 18.95
CA GLU A 185 -17.97 9.99 19.48
C GLU A 185 -17.71 8.53 19.06
N THR A 186 -18.75 7.79 18.68
CA THR A 186 -18.65 6.40 18.20
C THR A 186 -17.98 6.25 16.83
N LEU A 187 -17.86 7.32 16.04
CA LEU A 187 -17.14 7.35 14.75
C LEU A 187 -15.76 8.03 14.85
N ALA A 188 -15.51 8.79 15.93
CA ALA A 188 -14.24 9.45 16.22
C ALA A 188 -13.24 8.43 16.79
N GLY A 189 -12.77 7.52 15.93
CA GLY A 189 -11.67 6.61 16.26
C GLY A 189 -10.44 7.40 16.70
N THR A 190 -10.13 7.32 17.99
CA THR A 190 -9.00 7.94 18.67
C THR A 190 -7.70 7.69 17.92
N ARG A 191 -7.12 8.73 17.32
CA ARG A 191 -5.69 8.75 16.94
C ARG A 191 -5.16 10.18 17.05
N THR A 192 -4.68 10.54 18.25
CA THR A 192 -3.56 11.47 18.39
C THR A 192 -2.37 10.85 17.67
N ILE A 193 -1.93 11.49 16.58
CA ILE A 193 -0.60 11.27 16.03
C ILE A 193 0.28 12.27 16.82
N PRO A 194 1.19 11.82 17.70
CA PRO A 194 2.13 12.75 18.32
C PRO A 194 3.01 13.39 17.24
N PRO A 195 3.52 14.62 17.49
CA PRO A 195 4.29 15.39 16.53
C PRO A 195 5.50 14.64 15.96
#